data_AF-A0A1B8XZZ5-F1
#
_entry.id   AF-A0A1B8XZZ5-F1
#
_cell.length_a   1.000
_cell.length_b   1.000
_cell.length_c   1.000
_cell.angle_alpha   90.00
_cell.angle_beta   90.00
_cell.angle_gamma   90.00
#
_symmetry.space_group_name_H-M   'P 1'
#
loop_
_entity.id
_entity.type
_entity.pdbx_description
1 polymer ?
#
loop_
_entity_poly.entity_id
_entity_poly.type
_entity_poly.pdbx_seq_one_letter_code
_entity_poly.pdbx_strand_id
1 'polypeptide(L)'
;GKFTLLCDSKTDGSFLVHHFLSYYLRAGCRVCFVALVQSFSHYSIVAQKLGVNLSSAKDEGQLVFLEGLRSYTDLLFGDNPEAEVTNPLCFLRAGSDLKPLYSFVSAALAPSAGQSWKCPVLILDDVSVLLSLGVPPLQLLDFMHYCRATVCTQYQGNVVCLLHGAEESGDEEKELLRRSLSHQSQVILWAEGLSSGFCKEVHGQ
;
A
#
# COMPACT_ATOMS: atom_id res chain seq x y z
N GLY A 1 -15.73 7.40 2.65
CA GLY A 1 -14.71 6.33 2.59
C GLY A 1 -14.07 6.06 3.93
N LYS A 2 -13.39 4.91 4.11
CA LYS A 2 -12.69 4.55 5.36
C LYS A 2 -11.19 4.34 5.13
N PHE A 3 -10.38 4.81 6.06
CA PHE A 3 -8.96 4.49 6.19
C PHE A 3 -8.78 3.39 7.26
N THR A 4 -8.29 2.24 6.81
CA THR A 4 -7.93 1.09 7.64
C THR A 4 -6.41 1.01 7.72
N LEU A 5 -5.87 1.11 8.94
CA LEU A 5 -4.46 0.89 9.21
C LEU A 5 -4.27 -0.56 9.65
N LEU A 6 -3.29 -1.24 9.07
CA LEU A 6 -2.82 -2.56 9.47
C LEU A 6 -1.48 -2.34 10.17
N CYS A 7 -1.36 -2.89 11.37
CA CYS A 7 -0.12 -2.91 12.13
C CYS A 7 0.21 -4.35 12.46
N ASP A 8 1.49 -4.68 12.46
CA ASP A 8 1.96 -5.94 12.99
C ASP A 8 3.11 -5.75 13.97
N SER A 9 3.36 -6.75 14.81
CA SER A 9 4.50 -6.77 15.72
C SER A 9 4.85 -8.20 16.08
N LYS A 10 6.11 -8.57 15.91
CA LYS A 10 6.62 -9.92 16.23
C LYS A 10 5.90 -11.06 15.47
N THR A 11 5.13 -10.73 14.43
CA THR A 11 4.45 -11.63 13.49
C THR A 11 4.23 -10.90 12.17
N ASP A 12 3.97 -11.63 11.09
CA ASP A 12 3.76 -11.08 9.75
C ASP A 12 2.27 -10.74 9.52
N GLY A 13 1.96 -9.45 9.37
CA GLY A 13 0.61 -8.93 9.09
C GLY A 13 0.22 -8.93 7.62
N SER A 14 1.10 -9.35 6.70
CA SER A 14 0.87 -9.29 5.24
C SER A 14 -0.35 -10.09 4.79
N PHE A 15 -0.78 -11.11 5.55
CA PHE A 15 -2.00 -11.86 5.26
C PHE A 15 -3.26 -10.96 5.23
N LEU A 16 -3.27 -9.88 6.02
CA LEU A 16 -4.36 -8.89 6.00
C LEU A 16 -4.38 -8.12 4.68
N VAL A 17 -3.21 -7.79 4.12
CA VAL A 17 -3.10 -7.16 2.79
C VAL A 17 -3.67 -8.09 1.72
N HIS A 18 -3.29 -9.37 1.74
CA HIS A 18 -3.84 -10.40 0.84
C HIS A 18 -5.36 -10.55 0.98
N HIS A 19 -5.85 -10.52 2.21
CA HIS A 19 -7.29 -10.57 2.51
C HIS A 19 -8.02 -9.37 1.89
N PHE A 20 -7.58 -8.14 2.17
CA PHE A 20 -8.22 -6.93 1.65
C PHE A 20 -8.17 -6.84 0.13
N LEU A 21 -7.03 -7.19 -0.49
CA LEU A 21 -6.91 -7.23 -1.94
C LEU A 21 -7.95 -8.17 -2.56
N SER A 22 -8.02 -9.40 -2.05
CA SER A 22 -8.96 -10.40 -2.55
C SER A 22 -10.42 -10.03 -2.27
N TYR A 23 -10.69 -9.47 -1.09
CA TYR A 23 -12.01 -9.02 -0.66
C TYR A 23 -12.55 -7.92 -1.59
N TYR A 24 -11.77 -6.87 -1.86
CA TYR A 24 -12.22 -5.75 -2.67
C TYR A 24 -12.36 -6.09 -4.14
N LEU A 25 -11.45 -6.89 -4.71
CA LEU A 25 -11.59 -7.36 -6.10
C LEU A 25 -12.84 -8.23 -6.26
N ARG A 26 -13.12 -9.15 -5.33
CA ARG A 26 -14.36 -9.94 -5.36
C ARG A 26 -15.62 -9.10 -5.16
N ALA A 27 -15.51 -7.97 -4.46
CA ALA A 27 -16.60 -7.03 -4.29
C ALA A 27 -16.90 -6.21 -5.56
N GLY A 28 -16.05 -6.28 -6.60
CA GLY A 28 -16.16 -5.49 -7.83
C GLY A 28 -15.69 -4.04 -7.65
N CYS A 29 -14.71 -3.81 -6.76
CA CYS A 29 -14.11 -2.52 -6.53
C CYS A 29 -12.92 -2.29 -7.48
N ARG A 30 -12.68 -1.03 -7.85
CA ARG A 30 -11.45 -0.66 -8.58
C ARG A 30 -10.33 -0.50 -7.56
N VAL A 31 -9.22 -1.21 -7.75
CA VAL A 31 -8.12 -1.25 -6.78
C VAL A 31 -6.87 -0.64 -7.41
N CYS A 32 -6.27 0.34 -6.74
CA CYS A 32 -4.89 0.74 -6.96
C CYS A 32 -4.05 0.14 -5.84
N PHE A 33 -3.19 -0.81 -6.22
CA PHE A 33 -2.31 -1.47 -5.28
C PHE A 33 -0.87 -1.00 -5.47
N VAL A 34 -0.37 -0.28 -4.48
CA VAL A 34 1.02 0.14 -4.37
C VAL A 34 1.74 -0.89 -3.49
N ALA A 35 2.35 -1.88 -4.14
CA ALA A 35 3.10 -2.95 -3.49
C ALA A 35 4.58 -2.57 -3.43
N LEU A 36 5.00 -2.00 -2.32
CA LEU A 36 6.36 -1.52 -2.09
C LEU A 36 7.34 -2.67 -1.83
N VAL A 37 6.90 -3.78 -1.24
CA VAL A 37 7.81 -4.88 -0.85
C VAL A 37 7.73 -6.06 -1.81
N GLN A 38 6.53 -6.61 -2.00
CA GLN A 38 6.36 -7.89 -2.69
C GLN A 38 6.04 -7.71 -4.18
N SER A 39 6.47 -8.67 -4.99
CA SER A 39 6.19 -8.66 -6.44
C SER A 39 4.72 -8.98 -6.76
N PHE A 40 4.28 -8.56 -7.94
CA PHE A 40 3.00 -8.96 -8.53
C PHE A 40 2.88 -10.48 -8.61
N SER A 41 3.96 -11.17 -8.94
CA SER A 41 3.97 -12.64 -9.00
C SER A 41 3.67 -13.27 -7.64
N HIS A 42 4.25 -12.74 -6.56
CA HIS A 42 3.96 -13.18 -5.20
C HIS A 42 2.48 -12.99 -4.86
N TYR A 43 1.94 -11.78 -5.07
CA TYR A 43 0.52 -11.50 -4.82
C TYR A 43 -0.40 -12.34 -5.69
N SER A 44 -0.05 -12.59 -6.95
CA SER A 44 -0.86 -13.37 -7.89
C SER A 44 -1.00 -14.83 -7.44
N ILE A 45 0.09 -15.46 -6.99
CA ILE A 45 0.06 -16.83 -6.46
C ILE A 45 -0.86 -16.94 -5.24
N VAL A 46 -0.78 -15.98 -4.31
CA VAL A 46 -1.61 -16.00 -3.10
C VAL A 46 -3.08 -15.68 -3.43
N ALA A 47 -3.33 -14.66 -4.24
CA ALA A 47 -4.68 -14.28 -4.68
C ALA A 47 -5.38 -15.41 -5.44
N GLN A 48 -4.65 -16.18 -6.27
CA GLN A 48 -5.21 -17.33 -6.97
C GLN A 48 -5.70 -18.41 -6.00
N LYS A 49 -4.99 -18.64 -4.89
CA LYS A 49 -5.43 -19.54 -3.81
C LYS A 49 -6.68 -19.02 -3.09
N LEU A 50 -6.90 -17.70 -3.08
CA LEU A 50 -8.08 -17.04 -2.54
C LEU A 50 -9.21 -16.88 -3.58
N GLY A 51 -9.07 -17.49 -4.76
CA GLY A 51 -10.07 -17.49 -5.83
C GLY A 51 -10.12 -16.21 -6.66
N VAL A 52 -9.03 -15.43 -6.70
CA VAL A 52 -8.93 -14.18 -7.45
C VAL A 52 -7.80 -14.24 -8.47
N ASN A 53 -8.08 -13.88 -9.73
CA ASN A 53 -7.06 -13.78 -10.78
C ASN A 53 -6.63 -12.33 -10.96
N LEU A 54 -5.43 -11.97 -10.47
CA LEU A 54 -4.93 -10.60 -10.56
C LEU A 54 -4.59 -10.18 -11.99
N SER A 55 -4.17 -11.11 -12.85
CA SER A 55 -3.89 -10.79 -14.26
C SER A 55 -5.17 -10.39 -14.98
N SER A 56 -6.25 -11.15 -14.82
CA SER A 56 -7.56 -10.79 -15.39
C SER A 56 -8.08 -9.47 -14.83
N ALA A 57 -7.97 -9.25 -13.51
CA ALA A 57 -8.37 -7.97 -12.91
C ALA A 57 -7.56 -6.79 -13.45
N LYS A 58 -6.28 -6.99 -13.76
CA LYS A 58 -5.42 -5.97 -14.38
C LYS A 58 -5.81 -5.71 -15.83
N ASP A 59 -6.02 -6.77 -16.62
CA ASP A 59 -6.41 -6.67 -18.03
C ASP A 59 -7.78 -6.00 -18.21
N GLU A 60 -8.71 -6.23 -17.28
CA GLU A 60 -10.02 -5.56 -17.22
C GLU A 60 -9.96 -4.12 -16.70
N GLY A 61 -8.79 -3.64 -16.27
CA GLY A 61 -8.60 -2.32 -15.67
C GLY A 61 -9.22 -2.16 -14.27
N GLN A 62 -9.62 -3.27 -13.64
CA GLN A 62 -10.09 -3.29 -12.25
C GLN A 62 -8.92 -3.08 -11.28
N LEU A 63 -7.75 -3.64 -11.58
CA LEU A 63 -6.53 -3.55 -10.77
C LEU A 63 -5.45 -2.72 -11.49
N VAL A 64 -5.04 -1.62 -10.86
CA VAL A 64 -3.80 -0.91 -11.20
C VAL A 64 -2.75 -1.31 -10.17
N PHE A 65 -1.61 -1.84 -10.61
CA PHE A 65 -0.58 -2.39 -9.71
C PHE A 65 0.75 -1.69 -9.94
N LEU A 66 1.37 -1.19 -8.87
CA LEU A 66 2.73 -0.64 -8.84
C LEU A 66 3.64 -1.59 -8.05
N GLU A 67 4.63 -2.19 -8.72
CA GLU A 67 5.71 -2.95 -8.08
C GLU A 67 6.83 -2.00 -7.64
N GLY A 68 6.83 -1.58 -6.38
CA GLY A 68 7.66 -0.51 -5.85
C GLY A 68 9.16 -0.76 -5.99
N LEU A 69 9.71 -1.76 -5.29
CA LEU A 69 11.15 -2.07 -5.35
C LEU A 69 11.64 -2.38 -6.76
N ARG A 70 10.82 -3.05 -7.59
CA ARG A 70 11.16 -3.29 -8.99
C ARG A 70 11.24 -1.97 -9.78
N SER A 71 10.19 -1.15 -9.67
CA SER A 71 10.12 0.17 -10.31
C SER A 71 11.27 1.09 -9.88
N TYR A 72 11.71 1.00 -8.62
CA TYR A 72 12.88 1.72 -8.12
C TYR A 72 14.20 1.15 -8.68
N THR A 73 14.34 -0.17 -8.76
CA THR A 73 15.52 -0.82 -9.34
C THR A 73 15.68 -0.47 -10.81
N ASP A 74 14.59 -0.52 -11.58
CA ASP A 74 14.57 -0.12 -12.99
C ASP A 74 14.92 1.36 -13.16
N LEU A 75 14.54 2.21 -12.20
CA LEU A 75 14.90 3.63 -12.19
C LEU A 75 16.38 3.88 -11.86
N LEU A 76 16.99 3.07 -11.00
CA LEU A 76 18.40 3.21 -10.61
C LEU A 76 19.37 2.69 -11.67
N PHE A 77 19.02 1.58 -12.32
CA PHE A 77 19.92 0.85 -13.21
C PHE A 77 19.47 0.83 -14.67
N GLY A 78 18.32 1.43 -14.99
CA GLY A 78 17.80 1.49 -16.35
C GLY A 78 18.41 2.64 -17.16
N ASP A 79 18.70 2.36 -18.43
CA ASP A 79 19.24 3.35 -19.38
C ASP A 79 18.14 4.19 -20.07
N ASN A 80 16.93 4.26 -19.51
CA ASN A 80 15.79 4.94 -20.13
C ASN A 80 15.45 6.28 -19.44
N PRO A 81 15.89 7.43 -19.99
CA PRO A 81 15.62 8.74 -19.40
C PRO A 81 14.13 9.13 -19.39
N GLU A 82 13.28 8.56 -20.26
CA GLU A 82 11.83 8.81 -20.21
C GLU A 82 11.15 8.11 -19.02
N ALA A 83 11.69 6.97 -18.60
CA ALA A 83 11.24 6.28 -17.41
C ALA A 83 11.55 7.10 -16.15
N GLU A 84 12.63 7.90 -16.15
CA GLU A 84 12.95 8.77 -15.01
C GLU A 84 11.89 9.84 -14.75
N VAL A 85 11.21 10.34 -15.79
CA VAL A 85 10.20 11.41 -15.65
C VAL A 85 8.82 10.85 -15.30
N THR A 86 8.49 9.67 -15.83
CA THR A 86 7.13 9.09 -15.74
C THR A 86 6.96 8.10 -14.59
N ASN A 87 8.06 7.60 -14.00
CA ASN A 87 8.01 6.65 -12.90
C ASN A 87 7.43 7.30 -11.63
N PRO A 88 6.41 6.70 -10.98
CA PRO A 88 5.83 7.23 -9.75
C PRO A 88 6.83 7.39 -8.59
N LEU A 89 7.97 6.69 -8.64
CA LEU A 89 9.04 6.70 -7.64
C LEU A 89 10.25 7.58 -8.03
N CYS A 90 10.14 8.40 -9.07
CA CYS A 90 11.21 9.29 -9.51
C CYS A 90 11.71 10.26 -8.41
N PHE A 91 10.84 10.55 -7.42
CA PHE A 91 11.17 11.36 -6.25
C PHE A 91 12.33 10.81 -5.42
N LEU A 92 12.59 9.50 -5.45
CA LEU A 92 13.70 8.86 -4.74
C LEU A 92 15.08 9.23 -5.32
N ARG A 93 15.15 9.70 -6.57
CA ARG A 93 16.41 10.19 -7.19
C ARG A 93 16.49 11.71 -7.20
N ALA A 94 15.36 12.38 -7.44
CA ALA A 94 15.32 13.83 -7.59
C ALA A 94 15.29 14.60 -6.25
N GLY A 95 15.09 13.91 -5.12
CA GLY A 95 14.89 14.56 -3.81
C GLY A 95 13.62 15.42 -3.76
N SER A 96 12.63 15.10 -4.61
CA SER A 96 11.37 15.81 -4.70
C SER A 96 10.33 15.28 -3.71
N ASP A 97 9.20 15.97 -3.59
CA ASP A 97 8.04 15.49 -2.83
C ASP A 97 7.43 14.20 -3.41
N LEU A 98 6.58 13.50 -2.65
CA LEU A 98 5.86 12.30 -3.12
C LEU A 98 4.71 12.62 -4.09
N LYS A 99 4.68 13.82 -4.67
CA LYS A 99 3.64 14.21 -5.62
C LYS A 99 3.54 13.29 -6.83
N PRO A 100 4.64 12.77 -7.44
CA PRO A 100 4.53 11.82 -8.55
C PRO A 100 3.77 10.55 -8.15
N LEU A 101 4.03 10.00 -6.96
CA LEU A 101 3.32 8.83 -6.44
C LEU A 101 1.84 9.15 -6.15
N TYR A 102 1.56 10.31 -5.57
CA TYR A 102 0.19 10.76 -5.37
C TYR A 102 -0.56 10.95 -6.69
N SER A 103 0.07 11.57 -7.69
CA SER A 103 -0.51 11.76 -9.02
C SER A 103 -0.83 10.43 -9.69
N PHE A 104 0.05 9.43 -9.56
CA PHE A 104 -0.21 8.07 -10.00
C PHE A 104 -1.45 7.47 -9.31
N VAL A 105 -1.52 7.51 -7.98
CA VAL A 105 -2.66 6.98 -7.20
C VAL A 105 -3.97 7.68 -7.59
N SER A 106 -3.94 9.01 -7.66
CA SER A 106 -5.10 9.83 -8.01
C SER A 106 -5.62 9.50 -9.42
N ALA A 107 -4.74 9.42 -10.41
CA ALA A 107 -5.10 9.05 -11.77
C ALA A 107 -5.63 7.61 -11.87
N ALA A 108 -5.01 6.67 -11.15
CA ALA A 108 -5.41 5.27 -11.12
C ALA A 108 -6.81 5.05 -10.53
N LEU A 109 -7.26 5.91 -9.62
CA LEU A 109 -8.54 5.80 -8.92
C LEU A 109 -9.57 6.86 -9.32
N ALA A 110 -9.22 7.74 -10.27
CA ALA A 110 -10.11 8.79 -10.75
C ALA A 110 -11.43 8.18 -11.28
N PRO A 111 -12.60 8.72 -10.88
CA PRO A 111 -13.89 8.28 -11.38
C PRO A 111 -13.91 8.32 -12.91
N SER A 112 -14.28 7.21 -13.54
CA SER A 112 -14.34 7.09 -15.00
C SER A 112 -15.78 6.81 -15.41
N ALA A 113 -16.33 7.67 -16.28
CA ALA A 113 -17.68 7.49 -16.80
C ALA A 113 -17.75 6.21 -17.63
N GLY A 114 -18.66 5.28 -17.28
CA GLY A 114 -18.90 4.04 -18.03
C GLY A 114 -18.27 2.78 -17.43
N GLN A 115 -17.44 2.88 -16.39
CA GLN A 115 -16.98 1.69 -15.63
C GLN A 115 -17.93 1.40 -14.46
N SER A 116 -18.35 0.15 -14.32
CA SER A 116 -19.33 -0.30 -13.32
C SER A 116 -18.75 -0.67 -11.95
N TRP A 117 -17.54 -0.20 -11.63
CA TRP A 117 -16.88 -0.56 -10.37
C TRP A 117 -17.55 0.14 -9.19
N LYS A 118 -17.76 -0.58 -8.07
CA LYS A 118 -18.55 -0.09 -6.94
C LYS A 118 -17.90 1.10 -6.22
N CYS A 119 -16.64 0.97 -5.83
CA CYS A 119 -15.88 2.04 -5.20
C CYS A 119 -14.38 1.88 -5.47
N PRO A 120 -13.61 2.99 -5.45
CA PRO A 120 -12.16 2.93 -5.55
C PRO A 120 -11.52 2.53 -4.23
N VAL A 121 -10.41 1.79 -4.31
CA VAL A 121 -9.67 1.33 -3.14
C VAL A 121 -8.18 1.52 -3.38
N LEU A 122 -7.51 2.21 -2.46
CA LEU A 122 -6.05 2.24 -2.38
C LEU A 122 -5.57 1.19 -1.38
N ILE A 123 -4.63 0.35 -1.78
CA ILE A 123 -3.93 -0.58 -0.89
C ILE A 123 -2.44 -0.27 -0.93
N LEU A 124 -1.81 -0.21 0.24
CA LEU A 124 -0.37 -0.02 0.44
C LEU A 124 0.14 -1.14 1.37
N ASP A 125 1.13 -1.94 0.94
CA ASP A 125 1.57 -3.13 1.68
C ASP A 125 2.67 -2.88 2.73
N ASP A 126 3.58 -1.94 2.53
CA ASP A 126 4.45 -1.48 3.61
C ASP A 126 5.01 -0.10 3.29
N VAL A 127 4.34 0.93 3.80
CA VAL A 127 4.78 2.31 3.60
C VAL A 127 6.07 2.65 4.35
N SER A 128 6.45 1.86 5.37
CA SER A 128 7.66 2.13 6.16
C SER A 128 8.94 1.91 5.35
N VAL A 129 8.89 1.12 4.27
CA VAL A 129 10.00 0.99 3.30
C VAL A 129 10.43 2.34 2.74
N LEU A 130 9.50 3.27 2.54
CA LEU A 130 9.85 4.60 2.02
C LEU A 130 10.74 5.38 2.99
N LEU A 131 10.58 5.21 4.31
CA LEU A 131 11.50 5.77 5.30
C LEU A 131 12.91 5.20 5.11
N SER A 132 13.02 3.89 4.91
CA SER A 132 14.30 3.21 4.65
C SER A 132 14.97 3.65 3.34
N LEU A 133 14.18 4.15 2.38
CA LEU A 133 14.65 4.74 1.12
C LEU A 133 14.94 6.25 1.24
N GLY A 134 14.93 6.81 2.44
CA GLY A 134 15.33 8.20 2.72
C GLY A 134 14.19 9.21 2.62
N VAL A 135 12.93 8.76 2.54
CA VAL A 135 11.77 9.67 2.53
C VAL A 135 11.51 10.18 3.96
N PRO A 136 11.46 11.50 4.19
CA PRO A 136 11.17 12.04 5.52
C PRO A 136 9.75 11.69 5.99
N PRO A 137 9.53 11.40 7.29
CA PRO A 137 8.21 11.04 7.82
C PRO A 137 7.11 12.06 7.50
N LEU A 138 7.43 13.36 7.55
CA LEU A 138 6.45 14.42 7.27
C LEU A 138 5.94 14.37 5.82
N GLN A 139 6.82 14.10 4.85
CA GLN A 139 6.40 14.00 3.45
C GLN A 139 5.50 12.77 3.22
N LEU A 140 5.79 11.66 3.92
CA LEU A 140 4.96 10.47 3.86
C LEU A 140 3.59 10.69 4.54
N LEU A 141 3.54 11.46 5.62
CA LEU A 141 2.28 11.88 6.24
C LEU A 141 1.46 12.79 5.34
N ASP A 142 2.09 13.72 4.63
CA ASP A 142 1.43 14.56 3.64
C ASP A 142 0.86 13.70 2.49
N PHE A 143 1.64 12.76 1.97
CA PHE A 143 1.18 11.80 0.96
C PHE A 143 -0.06 11.02 1.43
N MET A 144 -0.02 10.47 2.64
CA MET A 144 -1.15 9.73 3.21
C MET A 144 -2.36 10.63 3.45
N HIS A 145 -2.15 11.88 3.86
CA HIS A 145 -3.21 12.87 4.00
C HIS A 145 -3.89 13.15 2.66
N TYR A 146 -3.13 13.44 1.60
CA TYR A 146 -3.67 13.70 0.26
C TYR A 146 -4.39 12.47 -0.32
N CYS A 147 -3.82 11.28 -0.17
CA CYS A 147 -4.48 10.03 -0.59
C CYS A 147 -5.81 9.85 0.13
N ARG A 148 -5.87 10.07 1.46
CA ARG A 148 -7.12 9.97 2.22
C ARG A 148 -8.12 11.03 1.79
N ALA A 149 -7.72 12.29 1.67
CA ALA A 149 -8.61 13.37 1.25
C ALA A 149 -9.23 13.07 -0.12
N THR A 150 -8.43 12.62 -1.08
CA THR A 150 -8.90 12.30 -2.43
C THR A 150 -9.73 11.02 -2.45
N VAL A 151 -9.20 9.89 -1.96
CA VAL A 151 -9.87 8.60 -2.05
C VAL A 151 -11.08 8.52 -1.11
N CYS A 152 -10.92 8.84 0.17
CA CYS A 152 -12.00 8.65 1.15
C CYS A 152 -13.08 9.73 1.07
N THR A 153 -12.73 10.98 0.76
CA THR A 153 -13.67 12.11 0.79
C THR A 153 -14.16 12.48 -0.61
N GLN A 154 -13.30 12.62 -1.61
CA GLN A 154 -13.74 13.02 -2.95
C GLN A 154 -14.33 11.84 -3.72
N TYR A 155 -13.65 10.69 -3.70
CA TYR A 155 -14.06 9.51 -4.48
C TYR A 155 -14.92 8.52 -3.69
N GLN A 156 -15.18 8.80 -2.41
CA GLN A 156 -15.97 7.94 -1.52
C GLN A 156 -15.47 6.48 -1.43
N GLY A 157 -14.17 6.28 -1.69
CA GLY A 157 -13.47 5.00 -1.69
C GLY A 157 -12.83 4.63 -0.35
N ASN A 158 -12.00 3.59 -0.32
CA ASN A 158 -11.32 3.14 0.90
C ASN A 158 -9.81 3.16 0.76
N VAL A 159 -9.09 3.35 1.86
CA VAL A 159 -7.64 3.24 1.94
C VAL A 159 -7.30 2.13 2.94
N VAL A 160 -6.41 1.22 2.54
CA VAL A 160 -5.81 0.21 3.41
C VAL A 160 -4.30 0.41 3.36
N CYS A 161 -3.67 0.54 4.52
CA CYS A 161 -2.23 0.73 4.61
C CYS A 161 -1.66 -0.20 5.67
N LEU A 162 -0.68 -1.02 5.31
CA LEU A 162 0.12 -1.77 6.28
C LEU A 162 1.38 -0.96 6.63
N LEU A 163 1.66 -0.94 7.92
CA LEU A 163 2.87 -0.41 8.52
C LEU A 163 3.37 -1.43 9.52
N HIS A 164 4.55 -2.01 9.25
CA HIS A 164 5.15 -2.94 10.19
C HIS A 164 5.46 -2.24 11.52
N GLY A 165 5.36 -2.96 12.63
CA GLY A 165 5.67 -2.44 13.95
C GLY A 165 7.13 -2.00 14.07
N ALA A 166 7.39 -1.02 14.94
CA ALA A 166 8.75 -0.79 15.40
C ALA A 166 9.17 -2.01 16.23
N GLU A 167 10.25 -2.68 15.82
CA GLU A 167 10.95 -3.57 16.74
C GLU A 167 11.43 -2.75 17.95
N GLU A 168 11.98 -3.39 18.98
CA GLU A 168 12.57 -2.70 20.15
C GLU A 168 13.84 -1.86 19.79
N SER A 169 13.94 -1.39 18.54
CA SER A 169 15.06 -0.69 17.92
C SER A 169 15.08 0.82 18.18
N GLY A 170 14.02 1.41 18.77
CA GLY A 170 14.00 2.84 19.10
C GLY A 170 13.89 3.77 17.89
N ASP A 171 13.34 3.29 16.76
CA ASP A 171 13.13 4.10 15.55
C ASP A 171 12.03 5.17 15.76
N GLU A 172 12.46 6.40 16.07
CA GLU A 172 11.57 7.54 16.33
C GLU A 172 10.75 7.96 15.10
N GLU A 173 11.31 7.82 13.90
CA GLU A 173 10.66 8.22 12.65
C GLU A 173 9.49 7.29 12.32
N LYS A 174 9.72 5.98 12.44
CA LYS A 174 8.69 4.95 12.25
C LYS A 174 7.61 5.05 13.32
N GLU A 175 7.97 5.35 14.57
CA GLU A 175 7.01 5.55 15.65
C GLU A 175 6.16 6.82 15.46
N LEU A 176 6.77 7.92 14.97
CA LEU A 176 6.05 9.14 14.58
C LEU A 176 5.02 8.84 13.49
N LEU A 177 5.41 8.10 12.46
CA LEU A 177 4.54 7.69 11.36
C LEU A 177 3.38 6.84 11.89
N ARG A 178 3.67 5.82 12.71
CA ARG A 178 2.66 4.93 13.30
C ARG A 178 1.63 5.69 14.12
N ARG A 179 2.07 6.55 15.05
CA ARG A 179 1.18 7.35 15.89
C ARG A 179 0.29 8.25 15.05
N SER A 180 0.89 8.96 14.10
CA SER A 180 0.19 9.89 13.23
C SER A 180 -0.85 9.18 12.35
N LEU A 181 -0.51 8.06 11.73
CA LEU A 181 -1.45 7.28 10.91
C LEU A 181 -2.55 6.64 11.75
N SER A 182 -2.23 6.19 12.97
CA SER A 182 -3.22 5.66 13.91
C SER A 182 -4.30 6.70 14.22
N HIS A 183 -3.89 7.94 14.53
CA HIS A 183 -4.84 9.05 14.74
C HIS A 183 -5.69 9.40 13.52
N GLN A 184 -5.17 9.17 12.31
CA GLN A 184 -5.88 9.47 11.06
C GLN A 184 -6.82 8.34 10.60
N SER A 185 -6.63 7.13 11.12
CA SER A 185 -7.38 5.93 10.75
C SER A 185 -8.75 5.84 11.42
N GLN A 186 -9.70 5.18 10.75
CA GLN A 186 -11.01 4.88 11.32
C GLN A 186 -11.06 3.47 11.91
N VAL A 187 -10.22 2.57 11.38
CA VAL A 187 -10.09 1.19 11.82
C VAL A 187 -8.60 0.89 11.90
N ILE A 188 -8.18 0.25 12.99
CA ILE A 188 -6.83 -0.27 13.14
C ILE A 188 -6.96 -1.76 13.40
N LEU A 189 -6.26 -2.57 12.61
CA LEU A 189 -6.11 -4.01 12.83
C LEU A 189 -4.67 -4.27 13.27
N TRP A 190 -4.51 -4.92 14.41
CA TRP A 190 -3.21 -5.31 14.94
C TRP A 190 -3.06 -6.82 14.80
N ALA A 191 -1.93 -7.25 14.25
CA ALA A 191 -1.48 -8.62 14.27
C ALA A 191 -0.25 -8.72 15.18
N GLU A 192 -0.35 -9.39 16.32
CA GLU A 192 0.74 -9.46 17.30
C GLU A 192 1.13 -10.90 17.60
N GLY A 193 2.43 -11.17 17.69
CA GLY A 193 2.93 -12.43 18.23
C GLY A 193 2.50 -12.62 19.68
N LEU A 194 2.31 -13.88 20.12
CA LEU A 194 1.95 -14.18 21.50
C LEU A 194 3.08 -13.80 22.46
N SER A 195 2.73 -13.21 23.61
CA SER A 195 3.69 -12.87 24.67
C SER A 195 4.36 -14.09 25.32
N SER A 196 3.75 -15.28 25.20
CA SER A 196 4.27 -16.55 25.71
C SER A 196 5.27 -17.25 24.78
N GLY A 197 5.54 -16.68 23.60
CA GLY A 197 6.43 -17.25 22.59
C GLY A 197 5.70 -18.08 21.52
N PHE A 198 6.46 -18.86 20.76
CA PHE A 198 5.96 -19.57 19.58
C PHE A 198 5.05 -20.75 19.95
N CYS A 199 3.86 -20.79 19.35
CA CYS A 199 2.98 -21.96 19.34
C CYS A 199 2.82 -22.46 17.89
N LYS A 200 2.87 -23.78 17.67
CA LYS A 200 2.69 -24.37 16.32
C LYS A 200 1.30 -24.11 15.73
N GLU A 201 0.29 -23.93 16.58
CA GLU A 201 -1.11 -23.81 16.16
C GLU A 201 -1.61 -22.36 16.15
N VAL A 202 -0.89 -21.45 16.83
CA VAL A 202 -1.28 -20.06 17.00
C VAL A 202 -0.08 -19.16 16.71
N HIS A 203 -0.14 -18.44 15.59
CA HIS A 203 0.91 -17.52 15.17
C HIS A 203 0.88 -16.18 15.93
N GLY A 204 -0.27 -15.81 16.51
CA GLY A 204 -0.49 -14.52 17.13
C GLY A 204 -1.97 -14.25 17.41
N GLN A 205 -2.27 -12.99 17.73
CA GLN A 205 -3.61 -12.45 17.93
C GLN A 205 -3.87 -11.27 17.00
#